data_AF-A0A6P0XIS9-F1
#
_entry.id   AF-A0A6P0XIS9-F1
#
_cell.length_a   1.000
_cell.length_b   1.000
_cell.length_c   1.000
_cell.angle_alpha   90.00
_cell.angle_beta   90.00
_cell.angle_gamma   90.00
#
_symmetry.space_group_name_H-M   'P 1'
#
loop_
_entity.id
_entity.type
_entity.pdbx_description
1 polymer ?
#
loop_
_entity_poly.entity_id
_entity_poly.type
_entity_poly.pdbx_seq_one_letter_code
_entity_poly.pdbx_strand_id
1 'polypeptide(L)' 'MSQGMKLKPTNRGYVSMPQQISVEILKRLSHTTETSSKQLASQLGYCQNYIKQIASEMVKSKMILSSRRGYLAINPSQK' A
#
# COMPACT_ATOMS: atom_id res chain seq x y z
N MET A 1 -39.94 5.96 -30.94
CA MET A 1 -38.79 6.62 -30.30
C MET A 1 -37.90 5.54 -29.70
N SER A 2 -36.75 5.26 -30.30
CA SER A 2 -35.73 4.37 -29.70
C SER A 2 -34.50 5.22 -29.43
N GLN A 3 -34.34 5.67 -28.18
CA GLN A 3 -33.14 6.36 -27.72
C GLN A 3 -32.06 5.32 -27.45
N GLY A 4 -30.98 5.39 -28.22
CA GLY A 4 -29.85 4.48 -28.12
C GLY A 4 -29.17 4.52 -26.75
N MET A 5 -28.91 3.34 -26.19
CA MET A 5 -27.91 3.20 -25.14
C MET A 5 -26.52 3.19 -25.79
N LYS A 6 -25.91 4.37 -25.87
CA LYS A 6 -24.47 4.52 -26.14
C LYS A 6 -23.73 3.96 -24.92
N LEU A 7 -23.29 2.71 -24.97
CA LEU A 7 -22.36 2.15 -24.00
C LEU A 7 -21.06 2.97 -24.06
N LYS A 8 -20.92 3.91 -23.12
CA LYS A 8 -19.70 4.66 -22.84
C LYS A 8 -18.73 3.76 -22.05
N PRO A 9 -17.43 4.04 -22.19
CA PRO A 9 -16.39 3.05 -22.44
C PRO A 9 -16.20 2.10 -21.27
N THR A 10 -15.87 0.85 -21.57
CA THR A 10 -15.12 -0.02 -20.66
C THR A 10 -13.82 0.69 -20.29
N ASN A 11 -13.90 1.52 -19.26
CA ASN A 11 -12.77 1.88 -18.43
C ASN A 11 -12.31 0.58 -17.75
N ARG A 12 -11.56 -0.25 -18.51
CA ARG A 12 -10.33 -0.85 -17.99
C ARG A 12 -9.36 0.31 -17.71
N GLY A 13 -9.79 1.23 -16.85
CA GLY A 13 -8.90 2.19 -16.25
C GLY A 13 -7.91 1.33 -15.52
N TYR A 14 -6.65 1.44 -15.94
CA TYR A 14 -5.48 1.26 -15.10
C TYR A 14 -5.92 1.12 -13.64
N VAL A 15 -5.86 -0.10 -13.10
CA VAL A 15 -5.97 -0.28 -11.66
C VAL A 15 -4.73 0.42 -11.13
N SER A 16 -4.89 1.71 -10.86
CA SER A 16 -3.91 2.55 -10.21
C SER A 16 -3.49 1.78 -8.98
N MET A 17 -2.20 1.48 -8.88
CA MET A 17 -1.54 1.05 -7.65
C MET A 17 -2.21 1.71 -6.43
N PRO A 18 -2.33 1.04 -5.27
CA PRO A 18 -2.89 1.64 -4.05
C PRO A 18 -1.93 2.71 -3.49
N GLN A 19 -1.78 3.85 -4.18
CA GLN A 19 -0.93 4.96 -3.76
C GLN A 19 -1.32 5.42 -2.36
N GLN A 20 -2.62 5.39 -2.03
CA GLN A 20 -3.14 5.80 -0.72
C GLN A 20 -2.63 4.91 0.43
N ILE A 21 -2.61 3.58 0.26
CA ILE A 21 -2.15 2.65 1.30
C ILE A 21 -0.65 2.84 1.56
N SER A 22 0.15 2.92 0.50
CA SER A 22 1.61 3.09 0.62
C SER A 22 1.95 4.37 1.37
N VAL A 23 1.23 5.47 1.10
CA VAL A 23 1.39 6.74 1.81
C VAL A 23 1.02 6.63 3.29
N GLU A 24 -0.08 5.95 3.63
CA GLU A 24 -0.46 5.73 5.03
C GLU A 24 0.54 4.85 5.78
N ILE A 25 1.06 3.79 5.14
CA ILE A 25 2.11 2.96 5.71
C ILE A 25 3.34 3.82 6.01
N LEU A 26 3.79 4.66 5.06
CA LEU A 26 4.92 5.57 5.28
C LEU A 26 4.66 6.54 6.42
N LYS A 27 3.49 7.18 6.44
CA LYS A 27 3.11 8.11 7.52
C LYS A 27 3.20 7.43 8.87
N ARG A 28 2.67 6.21 9.01
CA ARG A 28 2.75 5.44 10.26
C ARG A 28 4.20 5.12 10.63
N LEU A 29 4.98 4.64 9.67
CA LEU A 29 6.40 4.32 9.87
C LEU A 29 7.25 5.55 10.21
N SER A 30 6.88 6.75 9.77
CA SER A 30 7.57 8.00 10.16
C SER A 30 7.44 8.33 11.64
N HIS A 31 6.42 7.78 12.33
CA HIS A 31 6.18 8.02 13.76
C HIS A 31 6.60 6.85 14.64
N THR A 32 7.18 5.78 14.08
CA THR A 32 7.53 4.56 14.81
C THR A 32 8.88 4.02 14.34
N THR A 33 9.72 3.52 15.23
CA THR A 33 11.02 2.95 14.86
C THR A 33 10.88 1.71 13.97
N GLU A 34 9.97 0.79 14.34
CA GLU A 34 9.62 -0.39 13.57
C GLU A 34 8.19 -0.88 13.92
N THR A 35 7.57 -1.64 13.02
CA THR A 35 6.23 -2.25 13.22
C THR A 35 6.10 -3.55 12.45
N SER A 36 5.08 -4.36 12.71
CA SER A 36 4.79 -5.56 11.93
C SER A 36 3.65 -5.35 10.93
N SER A 37 3.58 -6.16 9.88
CA SER A 37 2.43 -6.13 8.95
C SER A 37 1.09 -6.42 9.65
N LYS A 38 1.10 -7.18 10.77
CA LYS A 38 -0.09 -7.46 11.58
C LYS A 38 -0.60 -6.20 12.29
N GLN A 39 0.31 -5.41 12.87
CA GLN A 39 -0.03 -4.15 13.54
C GLN A 39 -0.52 -3.11 12.54
N LEU A 40 0.17 -2.95 11.40
CA LEU A 40 -0.27 -2.04 10.33
C LEU A 40 -1.67 -2.42 9.81
N ALA A 41 -1.92 -3.71 9.60
CA ALA A 41 -3.24 -4.23 9.21
C ALA A 41 -4.33 -3.84 10.21
N SER A 42 -4.08 -4.04 11.49
CA SER A 42 -5.02 -3.65 12.56
C SER A 42 -5.24 -2.13 12.64
N GLN A 43 -4.20 -1.33 12.42
CA GLN A 43 -4.28 0.14 12.52
C GLN A 43 -4.94 0.80 11.32
N LEU A 44 -4.75 0.22 10.13
CA LEU A 44 -5.26 0.74 8.86
C LEU A 44 -6.60 0.09 8.47
N GLY A 45 -7.05 -0.96 9.19
CA GLY A 45 -8.31 -1.63 8.90
C GLY A 45 -8.28 -2.53 7.66
N TYR A 46 -7.10 -3.08 7.33
CA TYR A 46 -6.91 -3.97 6.17
C TYR A 46 -6.49 -5.37 6.57
N CYS A 47 -6.66 -6.34 5.66
CA CYS A 47 -6.15 -7.68 5.84
C CYS A 47 -4.61 -7.70 5.88
N GLN A 48 -4.02 -8.50 6.77
CA GLN A 48 -2.57 -8.63 6.88
C GLN A 48 -1.89 -9.04 5.57
N ASN A 49 -2.50 -9.94 4.80
CA ASN A 49 -1.96 -10.39 3.51
C ASN A 49 -1.87 -9.23 2.50
N TYR A 50 -2.85 -8.33 2.51
CA TYR A 50 -2.84 -7.14 1.66
C TYR A 50 -1.70 -6.19 2.05
N ILE A 51 -1.56 -5.89 3.36
CA ILE A 51 -0.43 -5.09 3.85
C ILE A 51 0.92 -5.72 3.50
N LYS A 52 1.06 -7.06 3.59
CA LYS A 52 2.29 -7.76 3.18
C LYS A 52 2.60 -7.58 1.70
N GLN A 53 1.60 -7.66 0.83
CA GLN A 53 1.78 -7.44 -0.60
C GLN A 53 2.25 -6.01 -0.89
N ILE A 54 1.59 -5.00 -0.29
CA ILE A 54 1.99 -3.60 -0.47
C ILE A 54 3.39 -3.36 0.10
N ALA A 55 3.67 -3.82 1.32
CA ALA A 55 4.99 -3.69 1.94
C ALA A 55 6.09 -4.34 1.09
N SER A 56 5.83 -5.50 0.46
CA SER A 56 6.78 -6.13 -0.46
C SER A 56 7.12 -5.23 -1.65
N GLU A 57 6.12 -4.60 -2.28
CA GLU A 57 6.34 -3.67 -3.39
C GLU A 57 7.08 -2.40 -2.93
N MET A 58 6.79 -1.91 -1.72
CA MET A 58 7.49 -0.77 -1.12
C MET A 58 8.95 -1.08 -0.78
N VAL A 59 9.26 -2.32 -0.34
CA VAL A 59 10.65 -2.78 -0.13
C VAL A 59 11.40 -2.84 -1.45
N LYS A 60 10.79 -3.39 -2.52
CA LYS A 60 11.39 -3.40 -3.87
C LYS A 60 11.68 -1.99 -4.38
N SER A 61 10.78 -1.06 -4.08
CA SER A 61 10.91 0.36 -4.40
C SER A 61 11.83 1.14 -3.44
N LYS A 62 12.48 0.45 -2.50
CA LYS A 62 13.40 1.02 -1.48
C LYS A 62 12.77 2.10 -0.60
N MET A 63 11.44 2.13 -0.46
CA MET A 63 10.75 3.10 0.38
C MET A 63 10.82 2.72 1.87
N ILE A 64 10.76 1.42 2.15
CA ILE A 64 10.80 0.84 3.49
C ILE A 64 11.80 -0.31 3.53
N LEU A 65 12.24 -0.68 4.72
CA LEU A 65 13.07 -1.84 5.00
C LEU A 65 12.22 -2.94 5.66
N SER A 66 12.60 -4.19 5.43
CA SER A 66 12.01 -5.35 6.10
C SER A 66 13.11 -6.17 6.76
N SER A 67 12.90 -6.56 8.02
CA SER A 67 13.82 -7.41 8.77
C SER A 67 13.49 -8.89 8.59
N ARG A 68 14.45 -9.78 8.87
CA ARG A 68 14.23 -11.24 8.86
C ARG A 68 13.14 -11.70 9.83
N ARG A 69 12.86 -10.92 10.87
CA ARG A 69 11.80 -11.19 11.86
C ARG A 69 10.43 -10.65 11.43
N GLY A 70 10.32 -10.03 10.25
CA GLY A 70 9.08 -9.49 9.71
C GLY A 70 8.71 -8.10 10.23
N TYR A 71 9.67 -7.36 10.78
CA TYR A 71 9.50 -5.95 11.12
C TYR A 71 9.73 -5.07 9.90
N LEU A 72 8.97 -3.99 9.81
CA LEU A 72 8.98 -3.00 8.75
C LEU A 72 9.37 -1.65 9.36
N ALA A 73 10.25 -0.92 8.68
CA ALA A 73 10.74 0.41 9.09
C ALA A 73 10.92 1.32 7.88
N ILE A 74 10.88 2.65 8.08
CA ILE A 74 11.19 3.57 6.99
C ILE A 74 12.65 3.40 6.53
N ASN A 75 12.89 3.49 5.23
CA ASN A 75 14.26 3.53 4.74
C ASN A 75 14.86 4.93 5.02
N PRO A 76 15.93 5.06 5.83
CA PRO A 76 16.51 6.36 6.17
C PRO A 76 17.03 7.12 4.94
N SER A 77 17.34 6.45 3.83
CA SER A 77 17.72 7.07 2.57
C SER A 77 16.59 7.82 1.84
N GLN A 78 15.36 7.79 2.37
CA GLN A 78 14.22 8.57 1.85
C GLN A 78 14.06 9.96 2.52
N LYS A 79 14.93 10.34 3.47
CA LYS A 79 14.92 11.66 4.11
C LYS A 79 15.54 12.75 3.24
#